data_AF-A0A2G2KWG2-F1
#
_entry.id   AF-A0A2G2KWG2-F1
#
_cell.length_a   1.000
_cell.length_b   1.000
_cell.length_c   1.000
_cell.angle_alpha   90.00
_cell.angle_beta   90.00
_cell.angle_gamma   90.00
#
_symmetry.space_group_name_H-M   'P 1'
#
loop_
_entity.id
_entity.type
_entity.pdbx_description
1 polymer ?
#
loop_
_entity_poly.entity_id
_entity_poly.type
_entity_poly.pdbx_seq_one_letter_code
_entity_poly.pdbx_strand_id
1 'polypeptide(L)'
;MNIDEKIKLELESEALDIDQIMKDEGGLLDRIAVTFQGGMRRWVIIINIAALVVGLLIAWTGYRFYLLIDLETPLFWGVCFVVLLVMQGFIKNWIFMEMNRNSIMREIKRVEISIARLSAKIER
;
A
#
# COMPACT_ATOMS: atom_id res chain seq x y z
N MET A 1 26.79 -9.00 39.89
CA MET A 1 25.91 -8.32 38.91
C MET A 1 24.63 -7.97 39.62
N ASN A 2 24.29 -6.69 39.68
CA ASN A 2 23.12 -6.22 40.40
C ASN A 2 21.84 -6.49 39.56
N ILE A 3 20.68 -6.64 40.19
CA ILE A 3 19.42 -6.92 39.48
C ILE A 3 19.13 -5.79 38.46
N ASP A 4 19.43 -4.55 38.84
CA ASP A 4 19.32 -3.37 37.95
C ASP A 4 20.19 -3.48 36.70
N GLU A 5 21.42 -3.99 36.82
CA GLU A 5 22.31 -4.21 35.66
C GLU A 5 21.70 -5.21 34.70
N LYS A 6 21.09 -6.28 35.23
CA LYS A 6 20.46 -7.32 34.42
C LYS A 6 19.21 -6.82 33.71
N ILE A 7 18.38 -6.03 34.41
CA ILE A 7 17.19 -5.39 33.84
C ILE A 7 17.60 -4.41 32.72
N LYS A 8 18.64 -3.60 32.94
CA LYS A 8 19.13 -2.63 31.96
C LYS A 8 19.67 -3.32 30.70
N LEU A 9 20.39 -4.43 30.86
CA LEU A 9 20.91 -5.25 29.77
C LEU A 9 19.79 -5.92 28.96
N GLU A 10 18.76 -6.44 29.64
CA GLU A 10 17.61 -7.08 28.98
C GLU A 10 16.78 -6.04 28.21
N LEU A 11 16.55 -4.85 28.79
CA LEU A 11 15.91 -3.70 28.12
C LEU A 11 16.71 -3.18 26.93
N GLU A 12 18.04 -3.05 27.03
CA GLU A 12 18.88 -2.65 25.91
C GLU A 12 18.85 -3.71 24.80
N SER A 13 18.85 -5.00 25.15
CA SER A 13 18.75 -6.08 24.17
C SER A 13 17.40 -6.10 23.44
N GLU A 14 16.28 -5.88 24.15
CA GLU A 14 14.95 -5.75 23.53
C GLU A 14 14.84 -4.49 22.68
N ALA A 15 15.41 -3.36 23.12
CA ALA A 15 15.41 -2.12 22.35
C ALA A 15 16.21 -2.27 21.04
N LEU A 16 17.33 -3.00 21.06
CA LEU A 16 18.14 -3.29 19.88
C LEU A 16 17.42 -4.25 18.91
N ASP A 17 16.75 -5.28 19.42
CA ASP A 17 15.92 -6.17 18.60
C ASP A 17 14.76 -5.42 17.93
N ILE A 18 14.10 -4.52 18.68
CA ILE A 18 13.03 -3.68 18.14
C ILE A 18 13.57 -2.67 17.11
N ASP A 19 14.74 -2.07 17.34
CA ASP A 19 15.39 -1.15 16.41
C ASP A 19 15.83 -1.86 15.10
N GLN A 20 16.28 -3.11 15.18
CA GLN A 20 16.57 -3.94 14.00
C GLN A 20 15.31 -4.29 13.22
N ILE A 21 14.20 -4.58 13.90
CA ILE A 21 12.89 -4.83 13.25
C ILE A 21 12.34 -3.55 12.59
N MET A 22 12.60 -2.37 13.18
CA MET A 22 12.20 -1.08 12.60
C MET A 22 13.08 -0.64 11.43
N LYS A 23 14.38 -0.98 11.44
CA LYS A 23 15.29 -0.71 10.31
C LYS A 23 14.96 -1.50 9.04
N ASP A 24 14.27 -2.64 9.19
CA ASP A 24 13.77 -3.44 8.06
C ASP A 24 12.48 -2.87 7.43
N GLU A 25 11.96 -1.75 7.97
CA GLU A 25 10.95 -0.96 7.28
C GLU A 25 11.61 -0.09 6.22
N GLY A 26 11.89 -0.67 5.06
CA GLY A 26 12.30 0.10 3.90
C GLY A 26 11.32 1.26 3.65
N GLY A 27 11.85 2.34 3.05
CA GLY A 27 11.13 3.61 2.90
C GLY A 27 9.77 3.51 2.18
N LEU A 28 9.08 4.64 1.99
CA LEU A 28 7.75 4.67 1.34
C LEU A 28 7.69 3.90 0.01
N LEU A 29 8.77 3.93 -0.78
CA LEU A 29 8.88 3.16 -2.02
C LEU A 29 8.93 1.64 -1.79
N ASP A 30 9.54 1.20 -0.70
CA ASP A 30 9.61 -0.22 -0.35
C ASP A 30 8.24 -0.72 0.14
N ARG A 31 7.50 0.10 0.88
CA ARG A 31 6.09 -0.19 1.24
C ARG A 31 5.20 -0.31 -0.01
N ILE A 32 5.45 0.50 -1.03
CA ILE A 32 4.77 0.36 -2.34
C ILE A 32 5.24 -0.93 -3.02
N ALA A 33 6.53 -1.23 -3.04
CA ALA A 33 7.08 -2.44 -3.66
C ALA A 33 6.56 -3.73 -3.01
N VAL A 34 6.39 -3.76 -1.69
CA VAL A 34 5.80 -4.89 -0.95
C VAL A 34 4.35 -5.13 -1.35
N THR A 35 3.60 -4.08 -1.72
CA THR A 35 2.23 -4.23 -2.26
C THR A 35 2.23 -5.04 -3.57
N PHE A 36 3.33 -5.01 -4.33
CA PHE A 36 3.54 -5.83 -5.53
C PHE A 36 4.10 -7.23 -5.24
N GLN A 37 4.33 -7.62 -3.99
CA GLN A 37 4.95 -8.91 -3.63
C GLN A 37 4.01 -9.89 -2.89
N GLY A 38 2.76 -9.50 -2.62
CA GLY A 38 1.76 -10.35 -1.94
C GLY A 38 1.07 -11.41 -2.82
N GLY A 39 0.20 -12.22 -2.21
CA GLY A 39 -0.59 -13.25 -2.92
C GLY A 39 -1.50 -12.70 -4.02
N MET A 40 -1.87 -11.42 -3.96
CA MET A 40 -2.63 -10.72 -5.00
C MET A 40 -1.76 -9.96 -6.00
N ARG A 41 -0.43 -10.22 -6.05
CA ARG A 41 0.54 -9.56 -6.95
C ARG A 41 0.07 -9.47 -8.40
N ARG A 42 -0.41 -10.58 -8.98
CA ARG A 42 -0.89 -10.60 -10.37
C ARG A 42 -2.07 -9.66 -10.57
N TRP A 43 -2.96 -9.58 -9.58
CA TRP A 43 -4.15 -8.73 -9.63
C TRP A 43 -3.80 -7.25 -9.50
N VAL A 44 -2.87 -6.90 -8.59
CA VAL A 44 -2.34 -5.54 -8.44
C VAL A 44 -1.65 -5.07 -9.73
N ILE A 45 -0.88 -5.94 -10.40
CA ILE A 45 -0.24 -5.61 -11.69
C ILE A 45 -1.30 -5.36 -12.77
N ILE A 46 -2.31 -6.24 -12.90
CA ILE A 46 -3.39 -6.08 -13.88
C ILE A 46 -4.12 -4.75 -13.66
N ILE A 47 -4.41 -4.39 -12.41
CA ILE A 47 -5.08 -3.13 -12.07
C ILE A 47 -4.21 -1.93 -12.35
N ASN A 48 -2.90 -2.02 -12.08
CA ASN A 48 -1.99 -0.92 -12.38
C ASN A 48 -1.91 -0.68 -13.90
N ILE A 49 -1.85 -1.75 -14.69
CA ILE A 49 -1.93 -1.67 -16.16
C ILE A 49 -3.27 -1.06 -16.58
N ALA A 50 -4.39 -1.48 -15.99
CA ALA A 50 -5.70 -0.91 -16.27
C ALA A 50 -5.75 0.59 -15.93
N ALA A 51 -5.14 1.02 -14.81
CA ALA A 51 -5.03 2.42 -14.43
C ALA A 51 -4.22 3.25 -15.43
N LEU A 52 -3.16 2.67 -16.01
CA LEU A 52 -2.40 3.31 -17.09
C LEU A 52 -3.24 3.45 -18.36
N VAL A 53 -3.96 2.40 -18.76
CA VAL A 53 -4.86 2.43 -19.92
C VAL A 53 -5.96 3.47 -19.74
N VAL A 54 -6.62 3.51 -18.57
CA VAL A 54 -7.63 4.53 -18.25
C VAL A 54 -7.01 5.93 -18.27
N GLY A 55 -5.79 6.09 -17.75
CA GLY A 55 -5.04 7.35 -17.84
C GLY A 55 -4.80 7.82 -19.27
N LEU A 56 -4.45 6.91 -20.19
CA LEU A 56 -4.31 7.22 -21.62
C LEU A 56 -5.65 7.60 -22.26
N LEU A 57 -6.74 6.92 -21.88
CA LEU A 57 -8.09 7.25 -22.35
C LEU A 57 -8.55 8.62 -21.85
N ILE A 58 -8.19 9.04 -20.63
CA ILE A 58 -8.44 10.39 -20.12
C ILE A 58 -7.73 11.43 -21.01
N ALA A 59 -6.45 11.21 -21.32
CA ALA A 59 -5.70 12.11 -22.20
C ALA A 59 -6.31 12.19 -23.61
N TRP A 60 -6.73 11.04 -24.16
CA TRP A 60 -7.38 10.97 -25.46
C TRP A 60 -8.74 11.68 -25.49
N THR A 61 -9.59 11.44 -24.49
CA THR A 61 -10.91 12.08 -24.39
C THR A 61 -10.79 13.59 -24.16
N GLY A 62 -9.81 14.04 -23.36
CA GLY A 62 -9.51 15.47 -23.21
C GLY A 62 -9.04 16.12 -24.51
N TYR A 63 -8.19 15.43 -25.28
CA TYR A 63 -7.77 15.91 -26.60
C TYR A 63 -8.94 16.02 -27.58
N ARG A 64 -9.79 14.98 -27.66
CA ARG A 64 -10.99 14.97 -28.52
C ARG A 64 -12.01 16.02 -28.09
N PHE A 65 -12.17 16.24 -26.79
CA PHE A 65 -13.04 17.29 -26.26
C PHE A 65 -12.62 18.67 -26.78
N TYR A 66 -11.32 18.98 -26.79
CA TYR A 66 -10.79 20.27 -27.26
C TYR A 66 -10.97 20.46 -28.78
N LEU A 67 -10.79 19.42 -29.59
CA LEU A 67 -10.90 19.50 -31.05
C LEU A 67 -12.35 19.56 -31.57
N LEU A 68 -13.32 19.04 -30.83
CA LEU A 68 -14.73 19.00 -31.24
C LEU A 68 -15.56 20.13 -30.63
N ILE A 69 -14.93 21.19 -30.08
CA ILE A 69 -15.60 22.36 -29.48
C ILE A 69 -16.62 23.01 -30.44
N ASP A 70 -16.37 22.94 -31.75
CA ASP A 70 -17.23 23.55 -32.78
C ASP A 70 -18.34 22.61 -33.34
N LEU A 71 -18.40 21.34 -32.91
CA LEU A 71 -19.41 20.35 -33.35
C LEU A 71 -20.50 20.13 -32.29
N GLU A 72 -21.58 19.42 -32.61
CA GLU A 72 -22.69 19.08 -31.68
C GLU A 72 -22.34 17.98 -30.64
N THR A 73 -21.17 17.35 -30.75
CA THR A 73 -20.75 16.25 -29.86
C THR A 73 -19.83 16.58 -28.66
N PRO A 74 -19.52 17.83 -28.22
CA PRO A 74 -18.52 18.07 -27.19
C PRO A 74 -19.01 17.58 -25.82
N LEU A 75 -20.33 17.64 -25.58
CA LEU A 75 -20.98 17.23 -24.34
C LEU A 75 -20.77 15.74 -24.06
N PHE A 76 -20.83 14.89 -25.09
CA PHE A 76 -20.56 13.45 -24.98
C PHE A 76 -19.11 13.17 -24.53
N TRP A 77 -18.13 13.82 -25.16
CA TRP A 77 -16.72 13.64 -24.82
C TRP A 77 -16.38 14.22 -23.44
N GLY A 78 -17.03 15.31 -23.04
CA GLY A 78 -16.92 15.89 -21.70
C GLY A 78 -17.45 14.96 -20.61
N VAL A 79 -18.61 14.33 -20.82
CA VAL A 79 -19.16 13.33 -19.88
C VAL A 79 -18.25 12.10 -19.81
N CYS A 80 -17.77 11.60 -20.95
CA CYS A 80 -16.82 10.48 -20.97
C CYS A 80 -15.53 10.80 -20.18
N PHE A 81 -14.99 12.02 -20.33
CA PHE A 81 -13.82 12.47 -19.61
C PHE A 81 -14.05 12.46 -18.09
N VAL A 82 -15.17 13.00 -17.61
CA VAL A 82 -15.52 13.00 -16.18
C VAL A 82 -15.70 11.58 -15.64
N VAL A 83 -16.40 10.71 -16.37
CA VAL A 83 -16.58 9.31 -15.98
C VAL A 83 -15.23 8.59 -15.86
N LEU A 84 -14.33 8.79 -16.82
CA LEU A 84 -12.98 8.21 -16.77
C LEU A 84 -12.15 8.76 -15.60
N LEU A 85 -12.26 10.05 -15.28
CA LEU A 85 -11.61 10.65 -14.10
C LEU A 85 -12.10 10.02 -12.79
N VAL A 86 -13.41 9.84 -12.65
CA VAL A 86 -14.01 9.18 -11.48
C VAL A 86 -13.53 7.73 -11.39
N MET A 87 -13.56 7.00 -12.51
CA MET A 87 -13.04 5.63 -12.60
C MET A 87 -11.58 5.55 -12.16
N GLN A 88 -10.74 6.49 -12.61
CA GLN A 88 -9.32 6.56 -12.21
C GLN A 88 -9.15 6.83 -10.72
N GLY A 89 -10.01 7.65 -10.12
CA GLY A 89 -10.06 7.88 -8.68
C GLY A 89 -10.38 6.61 -7.89
N PHE A 90 -11.38 5.84 -8.32
CA PHE A 90 -11.75 4.57 -7.69
C PHE A 90 -10.62 3.54 -7.77
N ILE A 91 -9.94 3.42 -8.91
CA ILE A 91 -8.80 2.50 -9.06
C ILE A 91 -7.69 2.84 -8.07
N LYS A 92 -7.32 4.12 -7.96
CA LYS A 92 -6.30 4.57 -6.97
C LYS A 92 -6.73 4.31 -5.54
N ASN A 93 -7.99 4.58 -5.20
CA ASN A 93 -8.52 4.32 -3.86
C ASN A 93 -8.43 2.82 -3.53
N TRP A 94 -8.80 1.96 -4.47
CA TRP A 94 -8.69 0.52 -4.30
C TRP A 94 -7.24 0.07 -4.03
N ILE A 95 -6.26 0.57 -4.80
CA ILE A 95 -4.83 0.26 -4.57
C ILE A 95 -4.39 0.70 -3.17
N PHE A 96 -4.83 1.88 -2.72
CA PHE A 96 -4.49 2.38 -1.38
C PHE A 96 -5.10 1.52 -0.27
N MET A 97 -6.35 1.08 -0.42
CA MET A 97 -6.99 0.15 0.52
C MET A 97 -6.26 -1.19 0.58
N GLU A 98 -5.82 -1.72 -0.56
CA GLU A 98 -5.06 -2.97 -0.60
C GLU A 98 -3.68 -2.83 0.07
N MET A 99 -3.01 -1.69 -0.12
CA MET A 99 -1.76 -1.38 0.59
C MET A 99 -1.99 -1.32 2.11
N ASN A 100 -3.05 -0.65 2.57
CA ASN A 100 -3.40 -0.58 3.99
C ASN A 100 -3.69 -1.98 4.57
N ARG A 101 -4.45 -2.80 3.84
CA ARG A 101 -4.75 -4.19 4.20
C ARG A 101 -3.47 -5.01 4.39
N ASN A 102 -2.49 -4.84 3.50
CA ASN A 102 -1.21 -5.53 3.61
C ASN A 102 -0.36 -5.01 4.78
N SER A 103 -0.42 -3.71 5.11
CA SER A 103 0.25 -3.17 6.30
C SER A 103 -0.32 -3.76 7.59
N ILE A 104 -1.64 -3.74 7.73
CA ILE A 104 -2.36 -4.29 8.89
C ILE A 104 -2.04 -5.79 9.06
N MET A 105 -2.02 -6.55 7.96
CA MET A 105 -1.70 -7.98 8.00
C MET A 105 -0.29 -8.26 8.56
N ARG A 106 0.70 -7.41 8.23
CA ARG A 106 2.06 -7.54 8.78
C ARG A 106 2.08 -7.23 10.27
N GLU A 107 1.35 -6.20 10.70
CA GLU A 107 1.25 -5.83 12.12
C GLU A 107 0.59 -6.94 12.94
N ILE A 108 -0.49 -7.55 12.45
CA ILE A 108 -1.15 -8.70 13.10
C ILE A 108 -0.17 -9.87 13.26
N LYS A 109 0.58 -10.22 12.21
CA LYS A 109 1.59 -11.29 12.29
C LYS A 109 2.70 -10.97 13.30
N ARG A 110 3.14 -9.72 13.39
CA ARG A 110 4.11 -9.29 14.41
C ARG A 110 3.56 -9.50 15.82
N VAL A 111 2.30 -9.12 16.05
CA VAL A 111 1.63 -9.35 17.35
C VAL A 111 1.49 -10.83 17.65
N GLU A 112 1.11 -11.67 16.68
CA GLU A 112 1.01 -13.13 16.83
C GLU A 112 2.34 -13.75 17.27
N ILE A 113 3.45 -13.34 16.63
CA ILE A 113 4.80 -13.80 17.00
C ILE A 113 5.17 -13.34 18.42
N SER A 114 4.87 -12.10 18.78
CA SER A 114 5.14 -11.58 20.14
C SER A 114 4.36 -12.36 21.20
N ILE A 115 3.09 -12.68 20.95
CA ILE A 115 2.28 -13.49 21.86
C ILE A 115 2.83 -14.92 21.96
N ALA A 116 3.22 -15.54 20.84
CA ALA A 116 3.81 -16.88 20.84
C ALA A 116 5.12 -16.95 21.65
N ARG A 117 5.99 -15.93 21.53
CA ARG A 117 7.22 -15.82 22.32
C ARG A 117 6.94 -15.65 23.82
N LEU A 118 5.95 -14.83 24.17
CA LEU A 118 5.55 -14.62 25.56
C LEU A 118 5.00 -15.91 26.18
N SER A 119 4.13 -16.62 25.46
CA SER A 119 3.60 -17.92 25.88
C SER A 119 4.72 -18.93 26.15
N ALA A 120 5.72 -19.01 25.27
CA ALA A 120 6.86 -19.90 25.43
C ALA A 120 7.77 -19.53 26.61
N LYS A 121 7.83 -18.24 27.00
CA LYS A 121 8.58 -17.78 28.19
C LYS A 121 7.83 -18.10 29.50
N ILE A 122 6.50 -18.17 29.47
CA ILE A 122 5.65 -18.51 30.63
C ILE A 122 5.63 -20.03 30.89
N GLU A 123 5.70 -20.86 29.85
CA GLU A 123 5.78 -22.33 30.00
C GLU A 123 7.13 -22.86 30.51
N ARG A 124 8.17 -22.00 30.59
CA ARG A 124 9.48 -22.32 31.18
C ARG A 124 9.60 -21.85 32.62
#